data_AF-A0A1I8MML5-F1
#
_entry.id   AF-A0A1I8MML5-F1
#
_cell.length_a   1.000
_cell.length_b   1.000
_cell.length_c   1.000
_cell.angle_alpha   90.00
_cell.angle_beta   90.00
_cell.angle_gamma   90.00
#
_symmetry.space_group_name_H-M   'P 1'
#
loop_
_entity.id
_entity.type
_entity.pdbx_description
1 polymer ?
#
loop_
_entity_poly.entity_id
_entity_poly.type
_entity_poly.pdbx_seq_one_letter_code
_entity_poly.pdbx_strand_id
1 'polypeptide(L)'
;MTKPRRLSASTKAAGHKTSNMCLDRQPTFPMEVSDFVVAAAATATGPRNSLVLHLTYHHLIVFLSGVLAACIYYHMPWAAQYPQRQLQHLPAEHYLQIRDDFAIYSKEAEENTQPQQAIKEFYGESGAAVAKLPPEDDTNVKEALANLKIAQQMHQSGREEKAQRLFEHAYALAPKHPEVLLRFGEYLEQRDVVLADQYYFQALTINPGCSEAVAHRQRTAAIVQSIDERRLLELDRKRDALSGIHESNAALRRAKKEAYFQHIYHSVGIEGNTMTLAQTRSILETRMAVDGKSIDEHNEILGLDLAMKFINASLVNKMEITLKDILEIHRRVLGHVDPIEGGEFRRTQVYVGGHVPPGPGDLSILMRHFENWLNSEQSLSLHPIKHAALAHYKLVHIHPFIDGNGRTSRLLMNTLLMRAGYPPVIIPKQQRHKYYQYLQVANEGDIRPFVRFIAECTEKTLDLYLWATSDLPQQIPMLEQTENTLANIDKLLTPSTNNAAADTSPATTTSPSPSSSSTNDFEEDFFESGSGDIS
;
A
#
# COMPACT_ATOMS: atom_id res chain seq x y z
N MET A 1 51.94 -11.20 45.22
CA MET A 1 52.99 -12.04 44.63
C MET A 1 52.82 -12.03 43.12
N THR A 2 53.97 -11.94 42.44
CA THR A 2 54.24 -12.15 41.00
C THR A 2 53.65 -11.19 39.96
N LYS A 3 54.58 -10.75 39.10
CA LYS A 3 54.64 -9.56 38.25
C LYS A 3 54.23 -9.85 36.79
N PRO A 4 54.09 -8.78 35.97
CA PRO A 4 53.59 -8.77 34.58
C PRO A 4 54.69 -8.54 33.52
N ARG A 5 54.32 -8.47 32.23
CA ARG A 5 55.11 -7.87 31.13
C ARG A 5 54.13 -7.26 30.08
N ARG A 6 54.00 -5.93 29.95
CA ARG A 6 54.83 -4.89 29.29
C ARG A 6 54.76 -4.89 27.76
N LEU A 7 54.33 -3.75 27.19
CA LEU A 7 55.02 -2.87 26.21
C LEU A 7 53.95 -1.90 25.64
N SER A 8 53.84 -0.65 26.12
CA SER A 8 54.66 0.56 25.90
C SER A 8 54.20 1.41 24.72
N ALA A 9 53.60 2.56 25.06
CA ALA A 9 53.42 3.73 24.21
C ALA A 9 54.71 4.58 24.17
N SER A 10 54.88 5.41 23.13
CA SER A 10 55.71 6.63 23.09
C SER A 10 55.59 7.27 21.70
N THR A 11 54.87 8.40 21.53
CA THR A 11 55.33 9.82 21.40
C THR A 11 56.18 10.10 20.14
N LYS A 12 56.14 11.23 19.41
CA LYS A 12 55.73 12.65 19.56
C LYS A 12 55.81 13.28 18.13
N ALA A 13 54.86 14.11 17.68
CA ALA A 13 54.88 15.59 17.65
C ALA A 13 55.87 16.32 16.69
N ALA A 14 55.28 17.05 15.72
CA ALA A 14 55.55 18.42 15.22
C ALA A 14 56.92 18.85 14.63
N GLY A 15 56.87 19.57 13.48
CA GLY A 15 57.93 20.51 13.07
C GLY A 15 58.01 20.91 11.58
N HIS A 16 57.63 22.15 11.28
CA HIS A 16 57.83 22.94 10.05
C HIS A 16 59.24 22.91 9.40
N LYS A 17 59.36 23.07 8.05
CA LYS A 17 59.62 24.34 7.28
C LYS A 17 60.19 24.09 5.85
N THR A 18 59.60 24.80 4.86
CA THR A 18 60.17 25.45 3.63
C THR A 18 61.02 24.69 2.59
N SER A 19 60.65 24.77 1.29
CA SER A 19 61.37 25.57 0.25
C SER A 19 60.79 25.42 -1.18
N ASN A 20 60.43 26.56 -1.79
CA ASN A 20 60.53 27.08 -3.17
C ASN A 20 60.64 26.21 -4.46
N MET A 21 59.97 26.76 -5.51
CA MET A 21 60.29 26.77 -6.97
C MET A 21 60.08 25.46 -7.76
N CYS A 22 59.63 25.39 -9.03
CA CYS A 22 59.18 26.31 -10.07
C CYS A 22 58.54 25.47 -11.22
N LEU A 23 57.69 26.10 -12.04
CA LEU A 23 57.36 25.83 -13.46
C LEU A 23 56.56 24.59 -13.93
N ASP A 24 55.35 24.92 -14.40
CA ASP A 24 54.71 24.57 -15.69
C ASP A 24 54.92 23.19 -16.32
N ARG A 25 53.80 22.44 -16.44
CA ARG A 25 53.53 21.55 -17.59
C ARG A 25 52.02 21.50 -17.89
N GLN A 26 51.61 22.17 -18.96
CA GLN A 26 50.45 21.77 -19.76
C GLN A 26 50.90 20.75 -20.83
N PRO A 27 50.09 19.75 -21.18
CA PRO A 27 50.34 18.90 -22.34
C PRO A 27 49.84 19.58 -23.63
N THR A 28 50.75 19.73 -24.60
CA THR A 28 50.52 20.22 -25.97
C THR A 28 50.01 19.09 -26.88
N PHE A 29 49.05 19.41 -27.75
CA PHE A 29 48.64 18.59 -28.90
C PHE A 29 49.32 19.10 -30.18
N PRO A 30 49.88 18.24 -31.05
CA PRO A 30 50.51 18.69 -32.29
C PRO A 30 49.48 18.87 -33.41
N MET A 31 49.68 19.98 -34.12
CA MET A 31 48.97 20.42 -35.32
C MET A 31 49.94 20.24 -36.49
N GLU A 32 49.67 19.29 -37.40
CA GLU A 32 50.31 19.25 -38.73
C GLU A 32 49.29 18.78 -39.77
N VAL A 33 48.73 19.74 -40.51
CA VAL A 33 47.92 19.53 -41.71
C VAL A 33 48.46 20.48 -42.77
N SER A 34 49.56 20.12 -43.44
CA SER A 34 50.07 20.92 -44.57
C SER A 34 51.10 20.21 -45.44
N ASP A 35 50.94 18.92 -45.80
CA ASP A 35 51.90 18.27 -46.72
C ASP A 35 51.32 17.24 -47.72
N PHE A 36 50.01 17.20 -47.95
CA PHE A 36 49.41 16.18 -48.85
C PHE A 36 48.78 16.68 -50.15
N VAL A 37 48.99 17.94 -50.56
CA VAL A 37 48.27 18.52 -51.73
C VAL A 37 49.15 18.82 -52.96
N VAL A 38 50.46 18.61 -52.94
CA VAL A 38 51.33 19.08 -54.06
C VAL A 38 51.74 18.00 -55.08
N ALA A 39 51.36 16.73 -54.94
CA ALA A 39 51.95 15.66 -55.78
C ALA A 39 50.99 14.90 -56.73
N ALA A 40 49.91 15.52 -57.25
CA ALA A 40 49.02 14.83 -58.20
C ALA A 40 48.45 15.72 -59.32
N ALA A 41 49.16 16.77 -59.73
CA ALA A 41 48.74 17.66 -60.83
C ALA A 41 49.46 17.40 -62.16
N ALA A 42 50.08 16.23 -62.35
CA ALA A 42 50.72 15.88 -63.62
C ALA A 42 50.29 14.49 -64.08
N THR A 43 49.68 14.44 -65.26
CA THR A 43 49.38 13.27 -66.09
C THR A 43 48.16 12.42 -65.71
N ALA A 44 47.05 12.61 -66.44
CA ALA A 44 46.31 11.55 -67.15
C ALA A 44 44.87 12.00 -67.45
N THR A 45 44.61 12.22 -68.73
CA THR A 45 43.29 12.40 -69.35
C THR A 45 42.46 11.11 -69.30
N GLY A 46 41.27 11.11 -68.67
CA GLY A 46 40.34 9.97 -68.69
C GLY A 46 39.08 10.16 -67.83
N PRO A 47 38.00 9.36 -68.04
CA PRO A 47 36.62 9.66 -67.61
C PRO A 47 36.36 9.30 -66.13
N ARG A 48 37.30 9.61 -65.23
CA ARG A 48 37.14 9.41 -63.76
C ARG A 48 36.55 10.62 -63.04
N ASN A 49 36.54 11.80 -63.68
CA ASN A 49 36.14 13.04 -63.02
C ASN A 49 34.63 13.12 -62.71
N SER A 50 33.73 12.52 -63.51
CA SER A 50 32.28 12.64 -63.21
C SER A 50 31.86 11.82 -62.00
N LEU A 51 32.49 10.66 -61.77
CA LEU A 51 32.16 9.74 -60.69
C LEU A 51 32.73 10.21 -59.35
N VAL A 52 33.93 10.81 -59.37
CA VAL A 52 34.52 11.47 -58.19
C VAL A 52 33.72 12.73 -57.83
N LEU A 53 33.32 13.55 -58.82
CA LEU A 53 32.50 14.73 -58.56
C LEU A 53 31.14 14.37 -57.94
N HIS A 54 30.48 13.32 -58.44
CA HIS A 54 29.21 12.84 -57.87
C HIS A 54 29.35 12.32 -56.43
N LEU A 55 30.44 11.60 -56.12
CA LEU A 55 30.69 11.08 -54.78
C LEU A 55 31.00 12.21 -53.78
N THR A 56 31.79 13.20 -54.22
CA THR A 56 32.07 14.39 -53.40
C THR A 56 30.83 15.25 -53.19
N TYR A 57 29.94 15.35 -54.18
CA TYR A 57 28.68 16.07 -54.07
C TYR A 57 27.70 15.39 -53.10
N HIS A 58 27.63 14.06 -53.12
CA HIS A 58 26.77 13.31 -52.20
C HIS A 58 27.24 13.43 -50.74
N HIS A 59 28.55 13.40 -50.51
CA HIS A 59 29.12 13.62 -49.17
C HIS A 59 28.98 15.06 -48.70
N LEU A 60 29.07 16.04 -49.61
CA LEU A 60 28.80 17.45 -49.31
C LEU A 60 27.33 17.66 -48.91
N ILE A 61 26.38 17.02 -49.59
CA ILE A 61 24.95 17.10 -49.24
C ILE A 61 24.69 16.49 -47.86
N VAL A 62 25.25 15.32 -47.57
CA VAL A 62 25.08 14.67 -46.25
C VAL A 62 25.69 15.55 -45.15
N PHE A 63 26.88 16.11 -45.39
CA PHE A 63 27.52 17.03 -44.44
C PHE A 63 26.70 18.31 -44.22
N LEU A 64 26.22 18.96 -45.30
CA LEU A 64 25.37 20.14 -45.20
C LEU A 64 24.03 19.83 -44.52
N SER A 65 23.44 18.66 -44.77
CA SER A 65 22.20 18.23 -44.09
C SER A 65 22.41 17.98 -42.60
N GLY A 66 23.56 17.42 -42.21
CA GLY A 66 23.92 17.21 -40.81
C GLY A 66 24.21 18.52 -40.07
N VAL A 67 24.88 19.47 -40.74
CA VAL A 67 25.10 20.82 -40.20
C VAL A 67 23.78 21.58 -40.09
N LEU A 68 22.86 21.46 -41.06
CA LEU A 68 21.54 22.09 -40.99
C LEU A 68 20.72 21.50 -39.83
N ALA A 69 20.74 20.18 -39.63
CA ALA A 69 20.08 19.53 -38.50
C ALA A 69 20.68 19.94 -37.15
N ALA A 70 22.01 20.08 -37.06
CA ALA A 70 22.69 20.57 -35.86
C ALA A 70 22.39 22.06 -35.59
N CYS A 71 22.30 22.89 -36.62
CA CYS A 71 21.88 24.29 -36.49
C CYS A 71 20.41 24.40 -36.08
N ILE A 72 19.51 23.56 -36.60
CA ILE A 72 18.11 23.48 -36.13
C ILE A 72 18.05 23.02 -34.68
N TYR A 73 18.87 22.04 -34.28
CA TYR A 73 19.01 21.59 -32.89
C TYR A 73 19.48 22.74 -31.97
N TYR A 74 20.48 23.53 -32.40
CA TYR A 74 21.04 24.59 -31.57
C TYR A 74 20.25 25.91 -31.57
N HIS A 75 19.52 26.21 -32.65
CA HIS A 75 18.73 27.45 -32.79
C HIS A 75 17.24 27.25 -32.56
N MET A 76 16.73 26.02 -32.42
CA MET A 76 15.42 25.79 -31.83
C MET A 76 15.49 26.14 -30.34
N PRO A 77 14.66 27.06 -29.84
CA PRO A 77 14.63 27.37 -28.43
C PRO A 77 13.97 26.19 -27.69
N TRP A 78 14.76 25.19 -27.26
CA TRP A 78 14.30 24.17 -26.31
C TRP A 78 14.04 24.68 -24.89
N ALA A 79 13.93 26.00 -24.75
CA ALA A 79 13.47 26.67 -23.56
C ALA A 79 12.12 27.36 -23.83
N ALA A 80 11.09 26.60 -24.24
CA ALA A 80 9.69 27.01 -24.12
C ALA A 80 8.72 25.87 -24.48
N GLN A 81 8.54 24.89 -23.58
CA GLN A 81 7.24 24.22 -23.32
C GLN A 81 7.37 23.12 -22.25
N TYR A 82 7.83 23.51 -21.06
CA TYR A 82 7.23 22.95 -19.84
C TYR A 82 6.59 24.13 -19.13
N PRO A 83 5.26 24.21 -18.99
CA PRO A 83 4.68 25.25 -18.19
C PRO A 83 5.05 24.93 -16.73
N GLN A 84 6.03 25.65 -16.23
CA GLN A 84 6.19 25.94 -14.81
C GLN A 84 4.96 26.78 -14.42
N ARG A 85 3.82 26.12 -14.23
CA ARG A 85 2.58 26.78 -13.83
C ARG A 85 2.69 27.13 -12.35
N GLN A 86 2.96 28.41 -12.12
CA GLN A 86 2.59 29.12 -10.91
C GLN A 86 1.22 28.62 -10.41
N LEU A 87 1.16 28.36 -9.11
CA LEU A 87 -0.07 28.18 -8.34
C LEU A 87 -0.99 29.39 -8.57
N GLN A 88 -1.90 29.28 -9.53
CA GLN A 88 -3.03 30.18 -9.69
C GLN A 88 -4.29 29.34 -9.90
N HIS A 89 -5.07 29.31 -8.82
CA HIS A 89 -6.49 28.98 -8.74
C HIS A 89 -6.92 27.63 -9.35
N LEU A 90 -6.76 26.56 -8.57
CA LEU A 90 -7.59 25.37 -8.75
C LEU A 90 -9.03 25.71 -8.33
N PRO A 91 -10.03 25.60 -9.22
CA PRO A 91 -11.43 25.75 -8.83
C PRO A 91 -11.81 24.57 -7.92
N ALA A 92 -12.57 24.86 -6.87
CA ALA A 92 -13.00 23.92 -5.81
C ALA A 92 -13.90 22.75 -6.29
N GLU A 93 -13.99 22.49 -7.59
CA GLU A 93 -14.94 21.56 -8.20
C GLU A 93 -14.40 20.15 -8.46
N HIS A 94 -13.11 19.89 -8.23
CA HIS A 94 -12.49 18.58 -8.48
C HIS A 94 -12.95 17.46 -7.51
N TYR A 95 -13.79 17.78 -6.53
CA TYR A 95 -14.27 16.84 -5.52
C TYR A 95 -15.56 16.11 -5.89
N LEU A 96 -16.32 16.63 -6.87
CA LEU A 96 -17.49 15.95 -7.42
C LEU A 96 -17.13 14.91 -8.50
N GLN A 97 -15.91 14.98 -9.05
CA GLN A 97 -15.43 14.06 -10.09
C GLN A 97 -15.16 12.63 -9.60
N ILE A 98 -15.01 12.38 -8.30
CA ILE A 98 -15.01 10.99 -7.78
C ILE A 98 -16.39 10.35 -8.01
N ARG A 99 -17.46 11.14 -8.16
CA ARG A 99 -18.75 10.61 -8.60
C ARG A 99 -18.77 10.41 -10.11
N ASP A 100 -18.22 11.34 -10.90
CA ASP A 100 -18.32 11.32 -12.37
C ASP A 100 -17.37 10.30 -13.05
N ASP A 101 -16.16 10.08 -12.54
CA ASP A 101 -15.24 9.03 -13.02
C ASP A 101 -15.73 7.59 -12.73
N PHE A 102 -16.73 7.46 -11.86
CA PHE A 102 -17.44 6.21 -11.56
C PHE A 102 -18.88 6.20 -12.11
N ALA A 103 -19.43 7.36 -12.47
CA ALA A 103 -20.69 7.51 -13.20
C ALA A 103 -20.55 7.19 -14.70
N ILE A 104 -19.37 6.76 -15.16
CA ILE A 104 -19.18 6.18 -16.51
C ILE A 104 -20.04 4.91 -16.71
N TYR A 105 -20.57 4.31 -15.63
CA TYR A 105 -21.58 3.25 -15.70
C TYR A 105 -23.02 3.73 -15.50
N SER A 106 -23.24 5.04 -15.44
CA SER A 106 -24.55 5.69 -15.45
C SER A 106 -24.60 6.80 -16.51
N LYS A 107 -24.77 6.35 -17.77
CA LYS A 107 -25.57 7.00 -18.83
C LYS A 107 -24.86 7.96 -19.81
N GLU A 108 -24.72 7.49 -21.05
CA GLU A 108 -24.95 8.32 -22.24
C GLU A 108 -26.25 7.84 -22.90
N ALA A 109 -27.32 8.62 -22.77
CA ALA A 109 -28.50 8.50 -23.61
C ALA A 109 -28.86 9.92 -24.03
N GLU A 110 -28.41 10.28 -25.23
CA GLU A 110 -28.79 11.51 -25.92
C GLU A 110 -30.29 11.55 -26.20
N GLU A 111 -30.79 12.79 -26.30
CA GLU A 111 -32.15 13.20 -26.55
C GLU A 111 -32.74 12.60 -27.83
N ASN A 112 -33.55 11.55 -27.68
CA ASN A 112 -34.93 11.49 -28.14
C ASN A 112 -35.44 10.05 -28.10
N THR A 113 -36.72 9.91 -27.77
CA THR A 113 -37.54 8.68 -27.81
C THR A 113 -37.56 7.85 -26.53
N GLN A 114 -38.77 7.82 -25.95
CA GLN A 114 -39.25 7.14 -24.73
C GLN A 114 -38.52 5.83 -24.32
N PRO A 115 -37.66 5.86 -23.29
CA PRO A 115 -37.20 4.66 -22.58
C PRO A 115 -37.56 4.71 -21.08
N GLN A 116 -38.35 5.70 -20.65
CA GLN A 116 -38.70 5.91 -19.23
C GLN A 116 -39.86 5.04 -18.74
N GLN A 117 -40.60 4.37 -19.63
CA GLN A 117 -41.66 3.43 -19.23
C GLN A 117 -41.16 1.99 -19.08
N ALA A 118 -40.29 1.52 -19.98
CA ALA A 118 -39.77 0.14 -19.92
C ALA A 118 -38.85 -0.11 -18.71
N ILE A 119 -38.05 0.88 -18.30
CA ILE A 119 -37.21 0.79 -17.09
C ILE A 119 -38.07 0.88 -15.83
N LYS A 120 -39.20 1.61 -15.87
CA LYS A 120 -40.14 1.71 -14.75
C LYS A 120 -40.95 0.43 -14.54
N GLU A 121 -41.23 -0.31 -15.62
CA GLU A 121 -41.88 -1.62 -15.54
C GLU A 121 -40.90 -2.71 -15.06
N PHE A 122 -39.63 -2.69 -15.46
CA PHE A 122 -38.65 -3.70 -15.01
C PHE A 122 -38.24 -3.55 -13.53
N TYR A 123 -38.20 -2.33 -13.01
CA TYR A 123 -37.95 -2.04 -11.59
C TYR A 123 -39.24 -1.85 -10.77
N GLY A 124 -40.41 -2.03 -11.39
CA GLY A 124 -41.73 -1.66 -10.85
C GLY A 124 -42.26 -2.53 -9.72
N GLU A 125 -41.68 -3.69 -9.46
CA GLU A 125 -42.16 -4.60 -8.39
C GLU A 125 -41.12 -4.91 -7.30
N SER A 126 -39.88 -4.41 -7.42
CA SER A 126 -38.82 -4.60 -6.41
C SER A 126 -38.25 -3.30 -5.84
N GLY A 127 -38.67 -2.14 -6.36
CA GLY A 127 -38.25 -0.80 -5.89
C GLY A 127 -39.18 -0.14 -4.86
N ALA A 128 -40.26 -0.79 -4.44
CA ALA A 128 -41.23 -0.25 -3.47
C ALA A 128 -41.15 -0.90 -2.08
N ALA A 129 -40.04 -1.57 -1.77
CA ALA A 129 -39.62 -1.72 -0.38
C ALA A 129 -38.91 -0.42 0.03
N VAL A 130 -39.68 0.67 0.20
CA VAL A 130 -39.30 1.64 1.23
C VAL A 130 -39.22 0.81 2.49
N ALA A 131 -38.00 0.50 2.92
CA ALA A 131 -37.74 -0.18 4.15
C ALA A 131 -38.51 0.58 5.24
N LYS A 132 -39.65 0.04 5.65
CA LYS A 132 -40.08 0.20 7.03
C LYS A 132 -38.92 -0.40 7.82
N LEU A 133 -38.07 0.49 8.34
CA LEU A 133 -37.10 0.18 9.37
C LEU A 133 -37.77 -0.81 10.33
N PRO A 134 -37.17 -1.99 10.62
CA PRO A 134 -37.71 -2.90 11.62
C PRO A 134 -38.02 -2.11 12.91
N PRO A 135 -39.06 -2.47 13.67
CA PRO A 135 -39.49 -1.70 14.85
C PRO A 135 -38.39 -1.49 15.91
N GLU A 136 -37.31 -2.28 15.87
CA GLU A 136 -36.12 -2.10 16.70
C GLU A 136 -35.26 -0.89 16.30
N ASP A 137 -35.20 -0.55 15.00
CA ASP A 137 -34.43 0.60 14.51
C ASP A 137 -35.03 1.93 14.99
N ASP A 138 -36.35 2.02 15.18
CA ASP A 138 -36.98 3.25 15.70
C ASP A 138 -36.67 3.48 17.19
N THR A 139 -36.46 2.41 17.97
CA THR A 139 -36.07 2.53 19.38
C THR A 139 -34.59 2.93 19.49
N ASN A 140 -33.71 2.27 18.75
CA ASN A 140 -32.29 2.59 18.70
C ASN A 140 -32.04 4.02 18.20
N VAL A 141 -32.77 4.48 17.19
CA VAL A 141 -32.68 5.85 16.68
C VAL A 141 -33.13 6.87 17.73
N LYS A 142 -34.24 6.62 18.45
CA LYS A 142 -34.69 7.50 19.54
C LYS A 142 -33.66 7.59 20.67
N GLU A 143 -33.09 6.45 21.06
CA GLU A 143 -32.03 6.40 22.07
C GLU A 143 -30.76 7.12 21.61
N ALA A 144 -30.35 6.93 20.34
CA ALA A 144 -29.22 7.63 19.76
C ALA A 144 -29.41 9.15 19.79
N LEU A 145 -30.60 9.65 19.40
CA LEU A 145 -30.91 11.08 19.43
C LEU A 145 -31.01 11.65 20.85
N ALA A 146 -31.47 10.86 21.82
CA ALA A 146 -31.46 11.24 23.24
C ALA A 146 -30.01 11.37 23.75
N ASN A 147 -29.17 10.37 23.49
CA ASN A 147 -27.75 10.39 23.82
C ASN A 147 -27.01 11.55 23.14
N LEU A 148 -27.35 11.86 21.88
CA LEU A 148 -26.77 12.97 21.13
C LEU A 148 -27.01 14.33 21.81
N LYS A 149 -28.25 14.57 22.27
CA LYS A 149 -28.58 15.81 23.01
C LYS A 149 -27.79 15.92 24.31
N ILE A 150 -27.64 14.81 25.04
CA ILE A 150 -26.84 14.77 26.27
C ILE A 150 -25.36 15.02 25.92
N ALA A 151 -24.85 14.44 24.84
CA ALA A 151 -23.47 14.64 24.38
C ALA A 151 -23.18 16.12 24.10
N GLN A 152 -24.08 16.82 23.41
CA GLN A 152 -23.98 18.26 23.15
C GLN A 152 -23.97 19.09 24.45
N GLN A 153 -24.84 18.77 25.41
CA GLN A 153 -24.86 19.44 26.72
C GLN A 153 -23.56 19.19 27.51
N MET A 154 -23.03 17.96 27.46
CA MET A 154 -21.76 17.62 28.10
C MET A 154 -20.60 18.37 27.46
N HIS A 155 -20.58 18.51 26.14
CA HIS A 155 -19.58 19.30 25.43
C HIS A 155 -19.67 20.78 25.78
N GLN A 156 -20.87 21.37 25.78
CA GLN A 156 -21.08 22.77 26.19
C GLN A 156 -20.69 23.04 27.65
N SER A 157 -20.78 22.03 28.53
CA SER A 157 -20.33 22.11 29.93
C SER A 157 -18.84 21.81 30.12
N GLY A 158 -18.07 21.60 29.05
CA GLY A 158 -16.63 21.33 29.08
C GLY A 158 -16.24 19.92 29.53
N ARG A 159 -17.20 18.97 29.59
CA ARG A 159 -16.97 17.59 30.03
C ARG A 159 -16.66 16.68 28.84
N GLU A 160 -15.46 16.87 28.28
CA GLU A 160 -15.11 16.31 26.97
C GLU A 160 -15.09 14.77 26.90
N GLU A 161 -14.54 14.07 27.89
CA GLU A 161 -14.51 12.59 27.88
C GLU A 161 -15.91 11.97 27.90
N LYS A 162 -16.83 12.59 28.65
CA LYS A 162 -18.23 12.14 28.71
C LYS A 162 -18.95 12.42 27.40
N ALA A 163 -18.70 13.60 26.82
CA ALA A 163 -19.24 13.95 25.51
C ALA A 163 -18.78 12.95 24.45
N GLN A 164 -17.47 12.64 24.40
CA GLN A 164 -16.91 11.67 23.46
C GLN A 164 -17.60 10.32 23.53
N ARG A 165 -17.68 9.72 24.73
CA ARG A 165 -18.33 8.40 24.92
C ARG A 165 -19.80 8.41 24.50
N LEU A 166 -20.52 9.51 24.76
CA LEU A 166 -21.91 9.65 24.36
C LEU A 166 -22.08 9.79 22.85
N PHE A 167 -21.19 10.51 22.17
CA PHE A 167 -21.17 10.59 20.71
C PHE A 167 -20.85 9.23 20.07
N GLU A 168 -19.83 8.53 20.57
CA GLU A 168 -19.46 7.18 20.11
C GLU A 168 -20.62 6.19 20.33
N HIS A 169 -21.31 6.28 21.47
CA HIS A 169 -22.47 5.44 21.76
C HIS A 169 -23.66 5.76 20.84
N ALA A 170 -23.97 7.04 20.62
CA ALA A 170 -25.02 7.46 19.68
C ALA A 170 -24.73 6.98 18.25
N TYR A 171 -23.46 7.05 17.82
CA TYR A 171 -23.03 6.54 16.52
C TYR A 171 -23.13 5.01 16.44
N ALA A 172 -22.79 4.27 17.51
CA ALA A 172 -22.92 2.82 17.54
C ALA A 172 -24.38 2.36 17.44
N LEU A 173 -25.32 3.12 18.02
CA LEU A 173 -26.76 2.85 17.95
C LEU A 173 -27.35 3.18 16.57
N ALA A 174 -26.93 4.27 15.94
CA ALA A 174 -27.49 4.75 14.68
C ALA A 174 -26.41 5.29 13.71
N PRO A 175 -25.55 4.41 13.14
CA PRO A 175 -24.37 4.81 12.36
C PRO A 175 -24.71 5.48 11.01
N LYS A 176 -25.91 5.23 10.48
CA LYS A 176 -26.41 5.79 9.22
C LYS A 176 -27.43 6.92 9.41
N HIS A 177 -27.51 7.51 10.61
CA HIS A 177 -28.43 8.63 10.86
C HIS A 177 -27.77 9.99 10.54
N PRO A 178 -28.32 10.81 9.63
CA PRO A 178 -27.70 12.06 9.18
C PRO A 178 -27.38 13.05 10.31
N GLU A 179 -28.28 13.20 11.29
CA GLU A 179 -28.10 14.14 12.39
C GLU A 179 -27.01 13.69 13.37
N VAL A 180 -26.87 12.37 13.59
CA VAL A 180 -25.82 11.82 14.46
C VAL A 180 -24.46 12.06 13.82
N LEU A 181 -24.33 11.77 12.53
CA LEU A 181 -23.13 12.02 11.74
C LEU A 181 -22.75 13.51 11.74
N LEU A 182 -23.72 14.40 11.49
CA LEU A 182 -23.50 15.84 11.46
C LEU A 182 -22.98 16.36 12.81
N ARG A 183 -23.70 16.11 13.90
CA ARG A 183 -23.33 16.63 15.22
C ARG A 183 -22.06 15.98 15.78
N PHE A 184 -21.80 14.72 15.45
CA PHE A 184 -20.53 14.09 15.80
C PHE A 184 -19.37 14.67 14.99
N GLY A 185 -19.59 14.97 13.70
CA GLY A 185 -18.63 15.70 12.87
C GLY A 185 -18.28 17.07 13.46
N GLU A 186 -19.28 17.83 13.93
CA GLU A 186 -19.08 19.14 14.57
C GLU A 186 -18.20 19.04 15.82
N TYR A 187 -18.45 18.03 16.66
CA TYR A 187 -17.62 17.74 17.83
C TYR A 187 -16.17 17.39 17.47
N LEU A 188 -15.97 16.74 16.32
CA LEU A 188 -14.66 16.31 15.83
C LEU A 188 -13.89 17.38 15.06
N GLU A 189 -14.52 18.45 14.54
CA GLU A 189 -13.83 19.47 13.74
C GLU A 189 -12.55 20.02 14.40
N GLN A 190 -12.56 20.19 15.72
CA GLN A 190 -11.41 20.71 16.48
C GLN A 190 -10.35 19.65 16.82
N ARG A 191 -10.68 18.36 16.69
CA ARG A 191 -9.85 17.22 17.13
C ARG A 191 -9.27 16.44 15.96
N ASP A 192 -10.16 16.06 15.05
CA ASP A 192 -9.87 15.29 13.86
C ASP A 192 -10.76 15.79 12.71
N VAL A 193 -10.25 16.82 12.03
CA VAL A 193 -10.92 17.42 10.87
C VAL A 193 -11.11 16.43 9.71
N VAL A 194 -10.25 15.40 9.62
CA VAL A 194 -10.33 14.39 8.56
C VAL A 194 -11.52 13.47 8.80
N LEU A 195 -11.70 13.01 10.04
CA LEU A 195 -12.87 12.21 10.43
C LEU A 195 -14.16 13.03 10.40
N ALA A 196 -14.11 14.30 10.82
CA ALA A 196 -15.26 15.21 10.72
C ALA A 196 -15.74 15.36 9.26
N ASP A 197 -14.82 15.61 8.33
CA ASP A 197 -15.14 15.72 6.90
C ASP A 197 -15.73 14.42 6.33
N GLN A 198 -15.25 13.26 6.79
CA GLN A 198 -15.80 11.96 6.42
C GLN A 198 -17.26 11.82 6.89
N TYR A 199 -17.58 12.22 8.12
CA TYR A 199 -18.96 12.16 8.61
C TYR A 199 -19.88 13.14 7.88
N TYR A 200 -19.40 14.33 7.52
CA TYR A 200 -20.14 15.25 6.66
C TYR A 200 -20.38 14.66 5.26
N PHE A 201 -19.40 13.96 4.69
CA PHE A 201 -19.59 13.22 3.45
C PHE A 201 -20.71 12.19 3.59
N GLN A 202 -20.64 11.33 4.61
CA GLN A 202 -21.63 10.27 4.83
C GLN A 202 -23.04 10.84 5.06
N ALA A 203 -23.15 11.92 5.84
CA ALA A 203 -24.42 12.61 6.06
C ALA A 203 -25.03 13.12 4.74
N LEU A 204 -24.22 13.65 3.83
CA LEU A 204 -24.67 14.14 2.51
C LEU A 204 -25.01 13.01 1.54
N THR A 205 -24.35 11.85 1.65
CA THR A 205 -24.72 10.67 0.85
C THR A 205 -26.13 10.18 1.22
N ILE A 206 -26.49 10.26 2.51
CA ILE A 206 -27.81 9.84 3.01
C ILE A 206 -28.86 10.93 2.79
N ASN A 207 -28.52 12.19 3.08
CA ASN A 207 -29.41 13.34 2.91
C ASN A 207 -28.70 14.48 2.13
N PRO A 208 -28.77 14.45 0.78
CA PRO A 208 -28.12 15.46 -0.06
C PRO A 208 -28.66 16.89 0.13
N GLY A 209 -29.87 17.04 0.69
CA GLY A 209 -30.53 18.33 0.90
C GLY A 209 -30.10 19.06 2.18
N CYS A 210 -29.20 18.48 3.00
CA CYS A 210 -28.80 19.08 4.27
C CYS A 210 -27.85 20.28 4.07
N SER A 211 -28.38 21.50 4.14
CA SER A 211 -27.62 22.74 3.96
C SER A 211 -26.49 22.92 4.98
N GLU A 212 -26.73 22.50 6.24
CA GLU A 212 -25.71 22.53 7.30
C GLU A 212 -24.51 21.66 6.90
N ALA A 213 -24.74 20.38 6.56
CA ALA A 213 -23.67 19.46 6.18
C ALA A 213 -22.88 19.93 4.93
N VAL A 214 -23.55 20.58 3.96
CA VAL A 214 -22.88 21.20 2.81
C VAL A 214 -21.93 22.32 3.28
N ALA A 215 -22.40 23.22 4.13
CA ALA A 215 -21.60 24.34 4.63
C ALA A 215 -20.39 23.85 5.46
N HIS A 216 -20.58 22.85 6.31
CA HIS A 216 -19.49 22.22 7.06
C HIS A 216 -18.44 21.62 6.11
N ARG A 217 -18.88 20.82 5.13
CA ARG A 217 -17.98 20.19 4.16
C ARG A 217 -17.23 21.18 3.28
N GLN A 218 -17.87 22.26 2.85
CA GLN A 218 -17.22 23.32 2.08
C GLN A 218 -16.05 23.94 2.85
N ARG A 219 -16.16 24.06 4.19
CA ARG A 219 -15.08 24.56 5.04
C ARG A 219 -13.97 23.51 5.26
N THR A 220 -14.32 22.25 5.52
CA THR A 220 -13.35 21.20 5.87
C THR A 220 -12.60 20.64 4.66
N ALA A 221 -13.22 20.58 3.48
CA ALA A 221 -12.65 19.90 2.32
C ALA A 221 -11.27 20.41 1.90
N ALA A 222 -11.08 21.75 1.86
CA ALA A 222 -9.80 22.35 1.50
C ALA A 222 -8.70 22.07 2.54
N ILE A 223 -9.07 22.06 3.82
CA ILE A 223 -8.15 21.76 4.93
C ILE A 223 -7.70 20.30 4.83
N VAL A 224 -8.65 19.38 4.70
CA VAL A 224 -8.38 17.94 4.58
C VAL A 224 -7.54 17.64 3.35
N GLN A 225 -7.83 18.28 2.21
CA GLN A 225 -7.00 18.16 1.01
C GLN A 225 -5.54 18.56 1.28
N SER A 226 -5.32 19.70 1.95
CA SER A 226 -3.96 20.16 2.28
C SER A 226 -3.22 19.21 3.23
N ILE A 227 -3.93 18.55 4.14
CA ILE A 227 -3.39 17.53 5.05
C ILE A 227 -2.97 16.29 4.25
N ASP A 228 -3.85 15.81 3.38
CA ASP A 228 -3.58 14.64 2.55
C ASP A 228 -2.40 14.88 1.59
N GLU A 229 -2.34 16.05 0.94
CA GLU A 229 -1.23 16.44 0.06
C GLU A 229 0.10 16.54 0.81
N ARG A 230 0.11 17.16 2.00
CA ARG A 230 1.32 17.25 2.83
C ARG A 230 1.82 15.87 3.21
N ARG A 231 0.93 14.95 3.58
CA ARG A 231 1.28 13.57 3.93
C ARG A 231 1.91 12.84 2.74
N LEU A 232 1.35 13.00 1.54
CA LEU A 232 1.91 12.38 0.33
C LEU A 232 3.31 12.92 0.01
N LEU A 233 3.53 14.23 0.14
CA LEU A 233 4.86 14.84 -0.03
C LEU A 233 5.89 14.32 0.98
N GLU A 234 5.46 14.01 2.22
CA GLU A 234 6.34 13.39 3.21
C GLU A 234 6.75 11.97 2.81
N LEU A 235 5.82 11.20 2.22
CA LEU A 235 6.11 9.86 1.70
C LEU A 235 7.07 9.89 0.51
N ASP A 236 6.94 10.89 -0.37
CA ASP A 236 7.91 11.10 -1.45
C ASP A 236 9.33 11.35 -0.90
N ARG A 237 9.46 12.17 0.16
CA ARG A 237 10.76 12.40 0.81
C ARG A 237 11.34 11.13 1.42
N LYS A 238 10.52 10.31 2.08
CA LYS A 238 10.95 9.02 2.64
C LYS A 238 11.36 8.04 1.54
N ARG A 239 10.61 7.99 0.43
CA ARG A 239 10.96 7.22 -0.77
C ARG A 239 12.32 7.64 -1.32
N ASP A 240 12.52 8.93 -1.52
CA ASP A 240 13.75 9.46 -2.11
C ASP A 240 14.96 9.21 -1.19
N ALA A 241 14.78 9.32 0.12
CA ALA A 241 15.79 8.95 1.11
C ALA A 241 16.16 7.45 1.01
N LEU A 242 15.18 6.55 0.88
CA LEU A 242 15.43 5.12 0.70
C LEU A 242 16.12 4.83 -0.64
N SER A 243 15.72 5.52 -1.71
CA SER A 243 16.34 5.38 -3.04
C SER A 243 17.79 5.87 -3.07
N GLY A 244 18.19 6.75 -2.15
CA GLY A 244 19.58 7.19 -2.00
C GLY A 244 20.51 6.11 -1.43
N ILE A 245 19.96 5.04 -0.85
CA ILE A 245 20.73 3.96 -0.24
C ILE A 245 21.18 2.98 -1.33
N HIS A 246 22.49 2.72 -1.38
CA HIS A 246 23.05 1.83 -2.40
C HIS A 246 22.55 0.37 -2.23
N GLU A 247 22.19 -0.27 -3.35
CA GLU A 247 21.64 -1.64 -3.40
C GLU A 247 22.58 -2.73 -2.82
N SER A 248 23.88 -2.46 -2.76
CA SER A 248 24.84 -3.38 -2.13
C SER A 248 24.78 -3.38 -0.59
N ASN A 249 24.07 -2.45 0.03
CA ASN A 249 23.92 -2.40 1.48
C ASN A 249 23.33 -3.71 2.00
N ALA A 250 24.09 -4.39 2.87
CA ALA A 250 23.71 -5.70 3.39
C ALA A 250 22.43 -5.66 4.25
N ALA A 251 22.22 -4.56 4.98
CA ALA A 251 21.01 -4.36 5.78
C ALA A 251 19.79 -4.15 4.89
N LEU A 252 19.91 -3.33 3.83
CA LEU A 252 18.84 -3.13 2.85
C LEU A 252 18.44 -4.46 2.18
N ARG A 253 19.42 -5.24 1.71
CA ARG A 253 19.18 -6.57 1.12
C ARG A 253 18.46 -7.51 2.08
N ARG A 254 18.86 -7.52 3.36
CA ARG A 254 18.22 -8.32 4.40
C ARG A 254 16.78 -7.88 4.63
N ALA A 255 16.55 -6.56 4.73
CA ALA A 255 15.21 -6.00 4.88
C ALA A 255 14.30 -6.33 3.69
N LYS A 256 14.80 -6.22 2.45
CA LYS A 256 14.07 -6.61 1.23
C LYS A 256 13.69 -8.10 1.24
N LYS A 257 14.63 -8.98 1.64
CA LYS A 257 14.36 -10.42 1.75
C LYS A 257 13.30 -10.71 2.81
N GLU A 258 13.36 -10.05 3.96
CA GLU A 258 12.35 -10.24 5.01
C GLU A 258 10.97 -9.71 4.60
N ALA A 259 10.92 -8.51 4.03
CA ALA A 259 9.69 -7.90 3.52
C ALA A 259 9.01 -8.77 2.44
N TYR A 260 9.79 -9.49 1.63
CA TYR A 260 9.26 -10.45 0.66
C TYR A 260 8.42 -11.56 1.33
N PHE A 261 8.94 -12.17 2.39
CA PHE A 261 8.21 -13.21 3.13
C PHE A 261 7.00 -12.63 3.86
N GLN A 262 7.16 -11.46 4.47
CA GLN A 262 6.08 -10.75 5.15
C GLN A 262 4.93 -10.40 4.20
N HIS A 263 5.25 -9.95 2.98
CA HIS A 263 4.26 -9.64 1.96
C HIS A 263 3.40 -10.84 1.62
N ILE A 264 4.03 -12.01 1.38
CA ILE A 264 3.31 -13.24 1.08
C ILE A 264 2.41 -13.62 2.25
N TYR A 265 3.00 -13.75 3.43
CA TYR A 265 2.32 -14.15 4.66
C TYR A 265 1.09 -13.28 4.96
N HIS A 266 1.25 -11.96 4.88
CA HIS A 266 0.14 -11.05 5.16
C HIS A 266 -0.91 -11.07 4.05
N SER A 267 -0.52 -11.14 2.78
CA SER A 267 -1.47 -11.14 1.67
C SER A 267 -2.34 -12.40 1.64
N VAL A 268 -1.78 -13.60 1.86
CA VAL A 268 -2.59 -14.83 1.97
C VAL A 268 -3.38 -14.88 3.29
N GLY A 269 -2.79 -14.36 4.38
CA GLY A 269 -3.46 -14.30 5.68
C GLY A 269 -4.69 -13.38 5.72
N ILE A 270 -4.74 -12.34 4.86
CA ILE A 270 -5.94 -11.51 4.68
C ILE A 270 -7.09 -12.31 4.08
N GLU A 271 -6.82 -13.31 3.26
CA GLU A 271 -7.87 -14.14 2.65
C GLU A 271 -8.34 -15.25 3.59
N GLY A 272 -7.47 -15.71 4.50
CA GLY A 272 -7.83 -16.69 5.54
C GLY A 272 -6.82 -17.80 5.76
N ASN A 273 -5.71 -17.77 5.02
CA ASN A 273 -4.64 -18.74 5.16
C ASN A 273 -4.08 -18.75 6.60
N THR A 274 -4.00 -19.94 7.19
CA THR A 274 -3.67 -20.19 8.60
C THR A 274 -2.18 -20.48 8.84
N MET A 275 -1.36 -20.43 7.79
CA MET A 275 0.09 -20.59 7.89
C MET A 275 0.71 -19.51 8.77
N THR A 276 1.69 -19.89 9.59
CA THR A 276 2.54 -18.93 10.30
C THR A 276 3.58 -18.34 9.36
N LEU A 277 4.18 -17.22 9.76
CA LEU A 277 5.29 -16.62 9.01
C LEU A 277 6.48 -17.57 8.88
N ALA A 278 6.82 -18.32 9.94
CA ALA A 278 7.93 -19.27 9.93
C ALA A 278 7.66 -20.44 8.96
N GLN A 279 6.43 -20.97 8.95
CA GLN A 279 6.01 -21.99 7.99
C GLN A 279 6.05 -21.45 6.55
N THR A 280 5.52 -20.24 6.33
CA THR A 280 5.56 -19.57 5.01
C THR A 280 6.99 -19.42 4.51
N ARG A 281 7.91 -18.97 5.37
CA ARG A 281 9.34 -18.86 5.04
C ARG A 281 9.94 -20.22 4.68
N SER A 282 9.68 -21.24 5.50
CA SER A 282 10.16 -22.60 5.27
C SER A 282 9.75 -23.14 3.90
N ILE A 283 8.46 -22.97 3.53
CA ILE A 283 7.92 -23.40 2.23
C ILE A 283 8.65 -22.70 1.08
N LEU A 284 8.88 -21.40 1.19
CA LEU A 284 9.47 -20.61 0.12
C LEU A 284 10.98 -20.87 -0.07
N GLU A 285 11.69 -21.14 1.02
CA GLU A 285 13.14 -21.41 1.00
C GLU A 285 13.47 -22.87 0.68
N THR A 286 12.77 -23.83 1.28
CA THR A 286 13.09 -25.26 1.18
C THR A 286 12.23 -26.03 0.19
N ARG A 287 11.07 -25.48 -0.20
CA ARG A 287 10.03 -26.17 -0.98
C ARG A 287 9.47 -27.43 -0.29
N MET A 288 9.67 -27.57 1.02
CA MET A 288 9.10 -28.65 1.80
C MET A 288 7.69 -28.32 2.26
N ALA A 289 6.81 -29.32 2.20
CA ALA A 289 5.47 -29.23 2.76
C ALA A 289 5.52 -29.23 4.29
N VAL A 290 4.58 -28.52 4.91
CA VAL A 290 4.36 -28.47 6.35
C VAL A 290 3.24 -29.44 6.70
N ASP A 291 3.54 -30.34 7.64
CA ASP A 291 2.59 -31.35 8.07
C ASP A 291 1.35 -30.76 8.77
N GLY A 292 0.21 -31.43 8.62
CA GLY A 292 -1.07 -31.03 9.22
C GLY A 292 -1.70 -29.74 8.66
N LYS A 293 -1.24 -29.26 7.49
CA LYS A 293 -1.78 -28.06 6.82
C LYS A 293 -2.37 -28.40 5.45
N SER A 294 -3.33 -27.58 5.00
CA SER A 294 -4.00 -27.82 3.71
C SER A 294 -3.01 -27.65 2.55
N ILE A 295 -3.15 -28.50 1.53
CA ILE A 295 -2.38 -28.39 0.28
C ILE A 295 -2.70 -27.06 -0.42
N ASP A 296 -3.96 -26.62 -0.37
CA ASP A 296 -4.38 -25.35 -0.97
C ASP A 296 -3.64 -24.18 -0.33
N GLU A 297 -3.50 -24.17 1.00
CA GLU A 297 -2.75 -23.12 1.72
C GLU A 297 -1.29 -23.03 1.28
N HIS A 298 -0.66 -24.17 0.95
CA HIS A 298 0.68 -24.20 0.39
C HIS A 298 0.69 -23.64 -1.04
N ASN A 299 -0.27 -24.08 -1.86
CA ASN A 299 -0.40 -23.69 -3.25
C ASN A 299 -0.67 -22.18 -3.40
N GLU A 300 -1.41 -21.57 -2.48
CA GLU A 300 -1.59 -20.12 -2.43
C GLU A 300 -0.27 -19.36 -2.19
N ILE A 301 0.54 -19.83 -1.24
CA ILE A 301 1.86 -19.25 -0.93
C ILE A 301 2.78 -19.34 -2.16
N LEU A 302 2.81 -20.51 -2.80
CA LEU A 302 3.63 -20.76 -3.98
C LEU A 302 3.14 -19.96 -5.20
N GLY A 303 1.82 -19.83 -5.39
CA GLY A 303 1.22 -19.02 -6.44
C GLY A 303 1.59 -17.54 -6.30
N LEU A 304 1.52 -17.00 -5.07
CA LEU A 304 1.90 -15.62 -4.82
C LEU A 304 3.41 -15.36 -5.00
N ASP A 305 4.27 -16.32 -4.62
CA ASP A 305 5.71 -16.30 -4.91
C ASP A 305 6.00 -16.23 -6.41
N LEU A 306 5.32 -17.06 -7.22
CA LEU A 306 5.47 -17.01 -8.67
C LEU A 306 5.00 -15.68 -9.26
N ALA A 307 3.86 -15.16 -8.79
CA ALA A 307 3.30 -13.91 -9.28
C ALA A 307 4.24 -12.72 -9.00
N MET A 308 4.82 -12.64 -7.80
CA MET A 308 5.78 -11.59 -7.47
C MET A 308 7.09 -11.70 -8.27
N LYS A 309 7.61 -12.92 -8.48
CA LYS A 309 8.78 -13.13 -9.35
C LYS A 309 8.51 -12.65 -10.78
N PHE A 310 7.33 -12.93 -11.30
CA PHE A 310 6.91 -12.45 -12.62
C PHE A 310 6.84 -10.92 -12.69
N ILE A 311 6.22 -10.29 -11.70
CA ILE A 311 6.13 -8.82 -11.60
C ILE A 311 7.54 -8.21 -11.61
N ASN A 312 8.42 -8.67 -10.72
CA ASN A 312 9.78 -8.18 -10.59
C ASN A 312 10.60 -8.34 -11.88
N ALA A 313 10.41 -9.45 -12.60
CA ALA A 313 11.15 -9.73 -13.83
C ALA A 313 10.59 -9.04 -15.07
N SER A 314 9.27 -8.83 -15.16
CA SER A 314 8.59 -8.51 -16.42
C SER A 314 7.83 -7.20 -16.43
N LEU A 315 7.29 -6.75 -15.28
CA LEU A 315 6.32 -5.65 -15.24
C LEU A 315 6.89 -4.35 -14.65
N VAL A 316 7.89 -4.43 -13.77
CA VAL A 316 8.47 -3.23 -13.12
C VAL A 316 9.10 -2.25 -14.12
N ASN A 317 9.67 -2.74 -15.22
CA ASN A 317 10.32 -1.87 -16.22
C ASN A 317 9.47 -1.68 -17.49
N LYS A 318 8.23 -2.19 -17.51
CA LYS A 318 7.34 -2.09 -18.68
C LYS A 318 6.68 -0.71 -18.71
N MET A 319 6.45 -0.14 -19.90
CA MET A 319 5.82 1.19 -20.03
C MET A 319 4.32 1.19 -19.73
N GLU A 320 3.59 0.15 -20.13
CA GLU A 320 2.13 0.08 -19.97
C GLU A 320 1.75 -1.25 -19.32
N ILE A 321 0.71 -1.22 -18.48
CA ILE A 321 0.11 -2.43 -17.92
C ILE A 321 -1.13 -2.75 -18.76
N THR A 322 -1.08 -3.90 -19.41
CA THR A 322 -2.15 -4.39 -20.28
C THR A 322 -3.07 -5.35 -19.57
N LEU A 323 -4.26 -5.59 -20.11
CA LEU A 323 -5.17 -6.62 -19.57
C LEU A 323 -4.50 -7.99 -19.52
N LYS A 324 -3.69 -8.32 -20.54
CA LYS A 324 -2.95 -9.58 -20.58
C LYS A 324 -2.02 -9.73 -19.37
N ASP A 325 -1.39 -8.65 -18.92
CA ASP A 325 -0.51 -8.70 -17.74
C ASP A 325 -1.32 -8.99 -16.47
N ILE A 326 -2.51 -8.41 -16.33
CA ILE A 326 -3.40 -8.67 -15.18
C ILE A 326 -3.85 -10.13 -15.16
N LEU A 327 -4.24 -10.68 -16.32
CA LEU A 327 -4.57 -12.11 -16.44
C LEU A 327 -3.37 -13.01 -16.12
N GLU A 328 -2.16 -12.59 -16.48
CA GLU A 328 -0.92 -13.36 -16.26
C GLU A 328 -0.45 -13.31 -14.80
N ILE A 329 -0.71 -12.21 -14.09
CA ILE A 329 -0.61 -12.13 -12.63
C ILE A 329 -1.61 -13.12 -12.02
N HIS A 330 -2.89 -13.03 -12.38
CA HIS A 330 -3.94 -13.89 -11.83
C HIS A 330 -3.68 -15.38 -12.08
N ARG A 331 -3.21 -15.75 -13.28
CA ARG A 331 -2.82 -17.11 -13.65
C ARG A 331 -1.76 -17.68 -12.71
N ARG A 332 -0.79 -16.89 -12.25
CA ARG A 332 0.20 -17.34 -11.26
C ARG A 332 -0.35 -17.41 -9.85
N VAL A 333 -1.17 -16.43 -9.47
CA VAL A 333 -1.80 -16.38 -8.15
C VAL A 333 -2.64 -17.64 -7.92
N LEU A 334 -3.49 -18.00 -8.88
CA LEU A 334 -4.45 -19.10 -8.72
C LEU A 334 -3.96 -20.42 -9.33
N GLY A 335 -2.98 -20.42 -10.23
CA GLY A 335 -2.66 -21.59 -11.05
C GLY A 335 -2.23 -22.87 -10.32
N HIS A 336 -1.77 -22.77 -9.06
CA HIS A 336 -1.51 -23.96 -8.24
C HIS A 336 -2.75 -24.45 -7.45
N VAL A 337 -3.73 -23.58 -7.23
CA VAL A 337 -4.96 -23.87 -6.49
C VAL A 337 -6.05 -24.32 -7.47
N ASP A 338 -6.32 -23.48 -8.47
CA ASP A 338 -7.26 -23.74 -9.54
C ASP A 338 -6.62 -23.37 -10.90
N PRO A 339 -6.01 -24.34 -11.60
CA PRO A 339 -5.39 -24.11 -12.90
C PRO A 339 -6.41 -23.86 -14.03
N ILE A 340 -7.70 -24.18 -13.83
CA ILE A 340 -8.74 -24.02 -14.85
C ILE A 340 -9.22 -22.57 -14.86
N GLU A 341 -9.46 -22.01 -13.69
CA GLU A 341 -9.93 -20.62 -13.52
C GLU A 341 -8.76 -19.61 -13.48
N GLY A 342 -7.53 -20.08 -13.33
CA GLY A 342 -6.31 -19.28 -13.31
C GLY A 342 -6.08 -18.45 -14.57
N GLY A 343 -6.29 -17.14 -14.46
CA GLY A 343 -6.13 -16.18 -15.55
C GLY A 343 -7.31 -16.07 -16.51
N GLU A 344 -8.47 -16.60 -16.12
CA GLU A 344 -9.72 -16.53 -16.88
C GLU A 344 -10.76 -15.69 -16.13
N PHE A 345 -11.62 -14.98 -16.87
CA PHE A 345 -12.72 -14.24 -16.25
C PHE A 345 -13.82 -15.18 -15.76
N ARG A 346 -14.47 -14.81 -14.66
CA ARG A 346 -15.61 -15.57 -14.15
C ARG A 346 -16.77 -15.58 -15.14
N ARG A 347 -17.49 -16.70 -15.17
CA ARG A 347 -18.65 -16.92 -16.05
C ARG A 347 -19.98 -16.83 -15.30
N THR A 348 -19.92 -16.77 -13.97
CA THR A 348 -21.07 -16.76 -13.08
C THR A 348 -21.10 -15.49 -12.24
N GLN A 349 -22.28 -15.17 -11.72
CA GLN A 349 -22.43 -14.06 -10.78
C GLN A 349 -21.99 -14.46 -9.38
N VAL A 350 -21.33 -13.55 -8.66
CA VAL A 350 -20.82 -13.76 -7.30
C VAL A 350 -21.31 -12.66 -6.37
N TYR A 351 -21.25 -12.91 -5.06
CA TYR A 351 -21.66 -11.97 -4.01
C TYR A 351 -20.53 -11.84 -3.00
N VAL A 352 -20.05 -10.62 -2.78
CA VAL A 352 -18.82 -10.35 -2.01
C VAL A 352 -19.17 -9.51 -0.80
N GLY A 353 -19.54 -10.17 0.29
CA GLY A 353 -20.08 -9.49 1.47
C GLY A 353 -21.34 -8.69 1.13
N GLY A 354 -21.31 -7.38 1.34
CA GLY A 354 -22.41 -6.46 0.96
C GLY A 354 -22.33 -5.91 -0.47
N HIS A 355 -21.35 -6.32 -1.28
CA HIS A 355 -21.15 -5.83 -2.65
C HIS A 355 -21.63 -6.85 -3.69
N VAL A 356 -22.38 -6.37 -4.68
CA VAL A 356 -22.78 -7.14 -5.86
C VAL A 356 -21.99 -6.61 -7.05
N PRO A 357 -20.94 -7.31 -7.50
CA PRO A 357 -20.15 -6.86 -8.65
C PRO A 357 -20.95 -6.95 -9.96
N PRO A 358 -20.49 -6.29 -11.04
CA PRO A 358 -21.13 -6.30 -12.35
C PRO A 358 -21.36 -7.72 -12.91
N GLY A 359 -22.29 -7.91 -13.84
CA GLY A 359 -22.55 -9.22 -14.42
C GLY A 359 -21.35 -9.75 -15.24
N PRO A 360 -21.18 -11.07 -15.39
CA PRO A 360 -20.08 -11.65 -16.17
C PRO A 360 -20.08 -11.21 -17.64
N GLY A 361 -21.25 -10.86 -18.21
CA GLY A 361 -21.36 -10.34 -19.58
C GLY A 361 -20.66 -9.00 -19.81
N ASP A 362 -20.53 -8.17 -18.77
CA ASP A 362 -19.96 -6.83 -18.88
C ASP A 362 -18.43 -6.82 -18.68
N LEU A 363 -17.86 -7.88 -18.10
CA LEU A 363 -16.46 -7.92 -17.65
C LEU A 363 -15.45 -7.56 -18.73
N SER A 364 -15.66 -8.01 -19.96
CA SER A 364 -14.75 -7.73 -21.08
C SER A 364 -14.65 -6.24 -21.39
N ILE A 365 -15.76 -5.50 -21.31
CA ILE A 365 -15.83 -4.06 -21.56
C ILE A 365 -15.27 -3.31 -20.34
N LEU A 366 -15.71 -3.70 -19.13
CA LEU A 366 -15.26 -3.10 -17.87
C LEU A 366 -13.74 -3.18 -17.69
N MET A 367 -13.16 -4.35 -17.98
CA MET A 367 -11.72 -4.56 -17.85
C MET A 367 -10.92 -3.81 -18.92
N ARG A 368 -11.48 -3.60 -20.11
CA ARG A 368 -10.88 -2.74 -21.14
C ARG A 368 -10.95 -1.26 -20.73
N HIS A 369 -12.07 -0.81 -20.18
CA HIS A 369 -12.16 0.55 -19.63
C HIS A 369 -11.19 0.74 -18.46
N PHE A 370 -11.03 -0.29 -17.62
CA PHE A 370 -10.04 -0.28 -16.55
C PHE A 370 -8.61 -0.17 -17.07
N GLU A 371 -8.23 -0.96 -18.09
CA GLU A 371 -6.93 -0.87 -18.76
C GLU A 371 -6.68 0.52 -19.38
N ASN A 372 -7.67 1.07 -20.09
CA ASN A 372 -7.58 2.41 -20.67
C ASN A 372 -7.39 3.47 -19.60
N TRP A 373 -8.17 3.41 -18.52
CA TRP A 373 -8.03 4.32 -17.38
C TRP A 373 -6.65 4.17 -16.73
N LEU A 374 -6.16 2.95 -16.53
CA LEU A 374 -4.87 2.66 -15.87
C LEU A 374 -3.67 3.30 -16.61
N ASN A 375 -3.77 3.43 -17.94
CA ASN A 375 -2.72 4.01 -18.79
C ASN A 375 -3.06 5.42 -19.30
N SER A 376 -4.15 6.03 -18.84
CA SER A 376 -4.55 7.38 -19.25
C SER A 376 -3.64 8.47 -18.68
N GLU A 377 -3.47 9.59 -19.40
CA GLU A 377 -2.70 10.73 -18.90
C GLU A 377 -3.26 11.27 -17.57
N GLN A 378 -4.59 11.27 -17.42
CA GLN A 378 -5.26 11.70 -16.20
C GLN A 378 -4.85 10.83 -15.00
N SER A 379 -4.90 9.51 -15.11
CA SER A 379 -4.54 8.61 -14.00
C SER A 379 -3.04 8.65 -13.70
N LEU A 380 -2.21 8.76 -14.74
CA LEU A 380 -0.75 8.88 -14.60
C LEU A 380 -0.33 10.21 -13.97
N SER A 381 -1.14 11.26 -14.08
CA SER A 381 -0.90 12.55 -13.42
C SER A 381 -1.22 12.53 -11.91
N LEU A 382 -1.93 11.51 -11.42
CA LEU A 382 -2.20 11.35 -10.00
C LEU A 382 -0.92 10.99 -9.24
N HIS A 383 -0.87 11.38 -7.96
CA HIS A 383 0.19 10.90 -7.07
C HIS A 383 0.24 9.36 -7.07
N PRO A 384 1.42 8.71 -7.13
CA PRO A 384 1.53 7.25 -7.30
C PRO A 384 0.72 6.42 -6.29
N ILE A 385 0.70 6.84 -5.02
CA ILE A 385 -0.12 6.19 -3.98
C ILE A 385 -1.62 6.31 -4.26
N LYS A 386 -2.11 7.46 -4.74
CA LYS A 386 -3.51 7.64 -5.15
C LYS A 386 -3.83 6.74 -6.34
N HIS A 387 -2.98 6.75 -7.36
CA HIS A 387 -3.13 5.92 -8.55
C HIS A 387 -3.20 4.43 -8.19
N ALA A 388 -2.26 3.94 -7.38
CA ALA A 388 -2.20 2.54 -6.95
C ALA A 388 -3.41 2.13 -6.10
N ALA A 389 -3.84 2.97 -5.15
CA ALA A 389 -5.02 2.71 -4.32
C ALA A 389 -6.32 2.70 -5.15
N LEU A 390 -6.46 3.60 -6.13
CA LEU A 390 -7.59 3.62 -7.06
C LEU A 390 -7.60 2.39 -7.97
N ALA A 391 -6.45 2.00 -8.52
CA ALA A 391 -6.32 0.80 -9.35
C ALA A 391 -6.70 -0.46 -8.57
N HIS A 392 -6.23 -0.57 -7.34
CA HIS A 392 -6.63 -1.62 -6.41
C HIS A 392 -8.15 -1.67 -6.23
N TYR A 393 -8.74 -0.54 -5.82
CA TYR A 393 -10.18 -0.47 -5.55
C TYR A 393 -11.00 -0.81 -6.80
N LYS A 394 -10.68 -0.22 -7.97
CA LYS A 394 -11.41 -0.46 -9.22
C LYS A 394 -11.39 -1.95 -9.61
N LEU A 395 -10.24 -2.63 -9.49
CA LEU A 395 -10.16 -4.06 -9.80
C LEU A 395 -10.98 -4.92 -8.82
N VAL A 396 -10.90 -4.63 -7.51
CA VAL A 396 -11.70 -5.33 -6.50
C VAL A 396 -13.20 -5.10 -6.71
N HIS A 397 -13.59 -3.89 -7.12
CA HIS A 397 -14.98 -3.50 -7.35
C HIS A 397 -15.57 -4.19 -8.60
N ILE A 398 -14.82 -4.27 -9.70
CA ILE A 398 -15.21 -5.03 -10.91
C ILE A 398 -15.30 -6.53 -10.59
N HIS A 399 -14.38 -7.04 -9.76
CA HIS A 399 -14.32 -8.43 -9.32
C HIS A 399 -14.34 -9.44 -10.50
N PRO A 400 -13.35 -9.38 -11.41
CA PRO A 400 -13.41 -10.11 -12.69
C PRO A 400 -13.16 -11.62 -12.60
N PHE A 401 -12.62 -12.12 -11.48
CA PHE A 401 -12.25 -13.53 -11.30
C PHE A 401 -13.17 -14.24 -10.32
N ILE A 402 -13.20 -15.58 -10.33
CA ILE A 402 -13.99 -16.37 -9.38
C ILE A 402 -13.41 -16.32 -7.96
N ASP A 403 -12.08 -16.33 -7.85
CA ASP A 403 -11.29 -16.16 -6.65
C ASP A 403 -9.99 -15.40 -7.02
N GLY A 404 -9.16 -15.01 -6.06
CA GLY A 404 -7.87 -14.38 -6.31
C GLY A 404 -7.95 -12.87 -6.57
N ASN A 405 -9.14 -12.26 -6.56
CA ASN A 405 -9.34 -10.83 -6.82
C ASN A 405 -8.56 -9.94 -5.83
N GLY A 406 -8.66 -10.23 -4.53
CA GLY A 406 -7.95 -9.47 -3.48
C GLY A 406 -6.43 -9.55 -3.63
N ARG A 407 -5.90 -10.79 -3.79
CA ARG A 407 -4.46 -11.06 -3.99
C ARG A 407 -3.92 -10.37 -5.25
N THR A 408 -4.64 -10.49 -6.36
CA THR A 408 -4.27 -9.87 -7.65
C THR A 408 -4.31 -8.33 -7.55
N SER A 409 -5.30 -7.75 -6.88
CA SER A 409 -5.42 -6.31 -6.71
C SER A 409 -4.30 -5.71 -5.86
N ARG A 410 -3.90 -6.40 -4.77
CA ARG A 410 -2.73 -6.00 -3.96
C ARG A 410 -1.42 -6.11 -4.73
N LEU A 411 -1.28 -7.13 -5.59
CA LEU A 411 -0.11 -7.26 -6.47
C LEU A 411 -0.07 -6.18 -7.56
N LEU A 412 -1.21 -5.85 -8.17
CA LEU A 412 -1.30 -4.76 -9.15
C LEU A 412 -0.95 -3.41 -8.51
N MET A 413 -1.51 -3.14 -7.31
CA MET A 413 -1.16 -1.96 -6.50
C MET A 413 0.35 -1.85 -6.29
N ASN A 414 0.98 -2.94 -5.83
CA ASN A 414 2.42 -2.96 -5.59
C ASN A 414 3.23 -2.83 -6.89
N THR A 415 2.75 -3.39 -8.00
CA THR A 415 3.40 -3.21 -9.31
C THR A 415 3.46 -1.72 -9.67
N LEU A 416 2.37 -0.97 -9.50
CA LEU A 416 2.33 0.47 -9.78
C LEU A 416 3.22 1.27 -8.83
N LEU A 417 3.25 0.92 -7.54
CA LEU A 417 4.11 1.57 -6.56
C LEU A 417 5.59 1.33 -6.85
N MET A 418 5.97 0.09 -7.17
CA MET A 418 7.35 -0.27 -7.52
C MET A 418 7.83 0.46 -8.78
N ARG A 419 6.95 0.61 -9.78
CA ARG A 419 7.23 1.41 -10.98
C ARG A 419 7.48 2.89 -10.67
N ALA A 420 6.90 3.40 -9.59
CA ALA A 420 7.10 4.76 -9.10
C ALA A 420 8.23 4.88 -8.05
N GLY A 421 9.06 3.84 -7.87
CA GLY A 421 10.19 3.85 -6.95
C GLY A 421 9.83 3.58 -5.48
N TYR A 422 8.57 3.28 -5.17
CA TYR A 422 8.17 2.89 -3.82
C TYR A 422 8.45 1.39 -3.57
N PRO A 423 8.78 0.98 -2.33
CA PRO A 423 8.86 -0.44 -2.00
C PRO A 423 7.46 -1.09 -2.07
N PRO A 424 7.37 -2.43 -2.26
CA PRO A 424 6.10 -3.14 -2.20
C PRO A 424 5.44 -2.94 -0.83
N VAL A 425 4.20 -2.45 -0.82
CA VAL A 425 3.47 -2.15 0.42
C VAL A 425 2.91 -3.43 1.03
N ILE A 426 3.01 -3.52 2.35
CA ILE A 426 2.49 -4.63 3.14
C ILE A 426 1.24 -4.14 3.89
N ILE A 427 0.09 -4.75 3.60
CA ILE A 427 -1.13 -4.57 4.38
C ILE A 427 -1.14 -5.65 5.47
N PRO A 428 -1.00 -5.32 6.77
CA PRO A 428 -0.95 -6.33 7.81
C PRO A 428 -2.27 -7.08 7.95
N LYS A 429 -2.22 -8.42 8.07
CA LYS A 429 -3.43 -9.24 8.24
C LYS A 429 -4.26 -8.88 9.48
N GLN A 430 -3.62 -8.33 10.51
CA GLN A 430 -4.28 -7.81 11.71
C GLN A 430 -5.21 -6.62 11.39
N GLN A 431 -4.96 -5.91 10.30
CA GLN A 431 -5.78 -4.80 9.83
C GLN A 431 -6.84 -5.24 8.80
N ARG A 432 -7.10 -6.55 8.65
CA ARG A 432 -8.12 -7.12 7.75
C ARG A 432 -9.47 -6.41 7.90
N HIS A 433 -9.92 -6.16 9.13
CA HIS A 433 -11.19 -5.47 9.38
C HIS A 433 -11.19 -4.04 8.84
N LYS A 434 -10.15 -3.24 9.13
CA LYS A 434 -10.00 -1.87 8.62
C LYS A 434 -9.94 -1.84 7.09
N TYR A 435 -9.21 -2.77 6.49
CA TYR A 435 -9.10 -2.91 5.03
C TYR A 435 -10.47 -3.10 4.37
N TYR A 436 -11.28 -4.05 4.86
CA TYR A 436 -12.62 -4.27 4.32
C TYR A 436 -13.59 -3.13 4.63
N GLN A 437 -13.49 -2.52 5.82
CA GLN A 437 -14.29 -1.35 6.18
C GLN A 437 -14.06 -0.20 5.20
N TYR A 438 -12.82 0.11 4.86
CA TYR A 438 -12.53 1.20 3.92
C TYR A 438 -12.91 0.88 2.47
N LEU A 439 -12.89 -0.39 2.06
CA LEU A 439 -13.47 -0.80 0.78
C LEU A 439 -14.98 -0.61 0.75
N GLN A 440 -15.67 -0.88 1.87
CA GLN A 440 -17.11 -0.63 1.99
C GLN A 440 -17.42 0.87 1.91
N VAL A 441 -16.67 1.72 2.63
CA VAL A 441 -16.83 3.19 2.55
C VAL A 441 -16.56 3.70 1.14
N ALA A 442 -15.60 3.10 0.42
CA ALA A 442 -15.35 3.42 -0.98
C ALA A 442 -16.55 3.03 -1.89
N ASN A 443 -17.20 1.89 -1.65
CA ASN A 443 -18.44 1.51 -2.34
C ASN A 443 -19.61 2.46 -2.03
N GLU A 444 -19.63 3.09 -0.85
CA GLU A 444 -20.60 4.13 -0.47
C GLU A 444 -20.27 5.50 -1.08
N GLY A 445 -19.11 5.63 -1.76
CA GLY A 445 -18.74 6.79 -2.57
C GLY A 445 -17.52 7.57 -2.08
N ASP A 446 -16.96 7.28 -0.90
CA ASP A 446 -15.74 7.95 -0.41
C ASP A 446 -14.53 7.02 -0.36
N ILE A 447 -13.65 7.16 -1.35
CA ILE A 447 -12.43 6.36 -1.45
C ILE A 447 -11.25 6.92 -0.62
N ARG A 448 -11.35 8.16 -0.12
CA ARG A 448 -10.22 8.84 0.54
C ARG A 448 -9.73 8.09 1.79
N PRO A 449 -10.59 7.52 2.64
CA PRO A 449 -10.14 6.68 3.76
C PRO A 449 -9.28 5.49 3.30
N PHE A 450 -9.65 4.84 2.19
CA PHE A 450 -8.85 3.74 1.63
C PHE A 450 -7.49 4.23 1.12
N VAL A 451 -7.43 5.38 0.43
CA VAL A 451 -6.16 5.98 0.00
C VAL A 451 -5.26 6.31 1.19
N ARG A 452 -5.81 6.92 2.24
CA ARG A 452 -5.07 7.25 3.48
C ARG A 452 -4.56 6.00 4.18
N PHE A 453 -5.35 4.93 4.17
CA PHE A 453 -4.94 3.63 4.71
C PHE A 453 -3.74 3.04 3.94
N ILE A 454 -3.78 3.06 2.61
CA ILE A 454 -2.63 2.62 1.80
C ILE A 454 -1.42 3.52 2.04
N ALA A 455 -1.62 4.84 2.18
CA ALA A 455 -0.54 5.76 2.54
C ALA A 455 0.08 5.43 3.92
N GLU A 456 -0.73 5.09 4.91
CA GLU A 456 -0.25 4.64 6.24
C GLU A 456 0.53 3.32 6.16
N CYS A 457 0.06 2.35 5.38
CA CYS A 457 0.81 1.11 5.16
C CYS A 457 2.14 1.37 4.42
N THR A 458 2.13 2.30 3.46
CA THR A 458 3.32 2.73 2.72
C THR A 458 4.34 3.37 3.65
N GLU A 459 3.87 4.25 4.53
CA GLU A 459 4.68 4.91 5.55
C GLU A 459 5.40 3.90 6.44
N LYS A 460 4.65 2.98 7.04
CA LYS A 460 5.22 1.93 7.92
C LYS A 460 6.24 1.07 7.18
N THR A 461 5.98 0.78 5.90
CA THR A 461 6.91 0.02 5.07
C THR A 461 8.20 0.80 4.86
N LEU A 462 8.12 2.08 4.46
CA LEU A 462 9.27 2.96 4.29
C LEU A 462 10.07 3.13 5.59
N ASP A 463 9.39 3.37 6.71
CA ASP A 463 10.01 3.53 8.02
C ASP A 463 10.77 2.25 8.43
N LEU A 464 10.21 1.06 8.18
CA LEU A 464 10.90 -0.20 8.41
C LEU A 464 12.21 -0.31 7.63
N TYR A 465 12.19 0.04 6.34
CA TYR A 465 13.39 0.02 5.50
C TYR A 465 14.42 1.03 5.98
N LEU A 466 14.01 2.29 6.18
CA LEU A 466 14.90 3.37 6.63
C LEU A 466 15.52 3.05 7.98
N TRP A 467 14.71 2.57 8.93
CA TRP A 467 15.17 2.14 10.24
C TRP A 467 16.17 0.99 10.13
N ALA A 468 15.88 -0.05 9.34
CA ALA A 468 16.79 -1.19 9.17
C ALA A 468 18.13 -0.82 8.50
N THR A 469 18.14 0.24 7.69
CA THR A 469 19.35 0.74 7.02
C THR A 469 20.07 1.86 7.75
N SER A 470 19.46 2.44 8.77
CA SER A 470 20.11 3.46 9.59
C SER A 470 21.21 2.83 10.44
N ASP A 471 22.39 3.45 10.49
CA ASP A 471 23.55 2.99 11.27
C ASP A 471 23.37 3.13 12.79
N LEU A 472 22.12 3.13 13.27
CA LEU A 472 21.82 3.15 14.70
C LEU A 472 22.21 1.79 15.31
N PRO A 473 22.92 1.78 16.46
CA PRO A 473 23.21 0.54 17.16
C PRO A 473 21.90 -0.21 17.43
N GLN A 474 21.84 -1.46 16.96
CA GLN A 474 20.64 -2.30 16.95
C GLN A 474 19.89 -2.30 18.30
N GLN A 475 18.79 -1.57 18.37
CA GLN A 475 17.66 -1.91 19.23
C GLN A 475 16.43 -2.00 18.34
N ILE A 476 15.96 -3.23 18.15
CA ILE A 476 14.81 -3.58 17.33
C ILE A 476 13.53 -3.20 18.10
N PRO A 477 12.77 -2.16 17.71
CA PRO A 477 11.59 -1.72 18.46
C PRO A 477 10.43 -2.74 18.38
N MET A 478 10.49 -3.70 17.46
CA MET A 478 9.47 -4.75 17.33
C MET A 478 9.58 -5.88 18.38
N LEU A 479 10.69 -6.00 19.11
CA LEU A 479 10.82 -7.00 20.18
C LEU A 479 10.40 -6.48 21.57
N GLU A 480 10.39 -5.16 21.76
CA GLU A 480 10.04 -4.56 23.05
C GLU A 480 8.58 -4.85 23.45
N GLN A 481 7.68 -4.98 22.48
CA GLN A 481 6.29 -5.35 22.76
C GLN A 481 6.14 -6.82 23.16
N THR A 482 6.96 -7.72 22.61
CA THR A 482 6.89 -9.15 22.95
C THR A 482 7.62 -9.44 24.27
N GLU A 483 8.76 -8.80 24.50
CA GLU A 483 9.54 -8.93 25.75
C GLU A 483 8.82 -8.30 26.95
N ASN A 484 8.19 -7.14 26.79
CA ASN A 484 7.38 -6.54 27.87
C ASN A 484 6.11 -7.35 28.19
N THR A 485 5.54 -8.03 27.19
CA THR A 485 4.38 -8.91 27.41
C THR A 485 4.80 -10.20 28.15
N LEU A 486 5.94 -10.79 27.78
CA LEU A 486 6.49 -11.97 28.45
C LEU A 486 6.98 -11.65 29.87
N ALA A 487 7.63 -10.51 30.08
CA ALA A 487 8.09 -10.05 31.40
C ALA A 487 6.94 -9.75 32.37
N ASN A 488 5.79 -9.28 31.86
CA ASN A 488 4.59 -9.06 32.66
C ASN A 488 3.89 -10.38 33.05
N ILE A 489 3.97 -11.40 32.19
CA ILE A 489 3.44 -12.75 32.49
C ILE A 489 4.31 -13.44 33.55
N ASP A 490 5.64 -13.31 33.47
CA ASP A 490 6.57 -13.87 34.47
C ASP A 490 6.36 -13.26 35.86
N LYS A 491 6.07 -11.95 35.92
CA LYS A 491 5.71 -11.23 37.16
C LYS A 491 4.40 -11.71 37.81
N LEU A 492 3.49 -12.28 37.03
CA LEU A 492 2.22 -12.84 37.52
C LEU A 492 2.37 -14.30 37.98
N LEU A 493 3.41 -15.00 37.53
CA LEU A 493 3.66 -16.42 37.82
C LEU A 493 4.67 -16.64 38.96
N THR A 494 5.46 -15.63 39.33
CA THR A 494 6.34 -15.69 40.50
C THR A 494 5.70 -15.02 41.72
N PRO A 495 5.25 -15.77 42.76
CA PRO A 495 4.86 -15.15 44.01
C PRO A 495 6.13 -14.63 44.70
N SER A 496 6.23 -13.31 44.84
CA SER A 496 7.30 -12.66 45.58
C SER A 496 7.22 -13.03 47.07
N THR A 497 8.03 -13.98 47.50
CA THR A 497 8.36 -14.16 48.92
C THR A 497 9.26 -13.00 49.35
N ASN A 498 8.67 -11.95 49.90
CA ASN A 498 9.40 -11.00 50.74
C ASN A 498 8.82 -11.04 52.16
N ASN A 499 9.55 -11.75 53.01
CA ASN A 499 9.42 -11.70 54.46
C ASN A 499 9.68 -10.27 54.95
N ALA A 500 8.68 -9.65 55.55
CA ALA A 500 8.86 -8.61 56.56
C ALA A 500 8.64 -9.26 57.92
N ALA A 501 9.73 -9.49 58.66
CA ALA A 501 9.70 -9.93 60.05
C ALA A 501 10.13 -8.76 60.94
N ALA A 502 9.17 -8.21 61.68
CA ALA A 502 9.36 -7.51 62.95
C ALA A 502 7.98 -7.42 63.64
N ASP A 503 7.63 -8.40 64.48
CA ASP A 503 7.43 -8.15 65.91
C ASP A 503 7.02 -9.41 66.70
N THR A 504 7.88 -9.72 67.68
CA THR A 504 7.69 -10.32 69.02
C THR A 504 6.38 -11.03 69.44
N SER A 505 6.49 -12.34 69.74
CA SER A 505 6.19 -13.01 71.06
C SER A 505 5.55 -14.42 70.94
N PRO A 506 5.76 -15.37 71.91
CA PRO A 506 5.80 -16.81 71.64
C PRO A 506 4.72 -17.68 72.37
N ALA A 507 4.79 -19.00 72.09
CA ALA A 507 4.14 -20.18 72.74
C ALA A 507 2.99 -20.79 71.90
N THR A 508 2.87 -22.11 71.66
CA THR A 508 3.33 -23.31 72.38
C THR A 508 3.23 -24.55 71.44
N THR A 509 4.17 -25.50 71.58
CA THR A 509 4.15 -26.99 71.38
C THR A 509 2.88 -27.64 70.77
N THR A 510 2.92 -28.60 69.82
CA THR A 510 3.44 -29.99 69.93
C THR A 510 3.44 -30.72 68.56
N SER A 511 4.43 -31.57 68.32
CA SER A 511 4.49 -32.68 67.33
C SER A 511 4.05 -34.01 68.02
N PRO A 512 3.84 -35.20 67.36
CA PRO A 512 4.53 -35.70 66.16
C PRO A 512 3.74 -36.57 65.14
N SER A 513 4.48 -36.91 64.07
CA SER A 513 4.32 -37.82 62.91
C SER A 513 3.92 -39.29 63.25
N PRO A 514 3.71 -40.23 62.29
CA PRO A 514 4.60 -40.66 61.16
C PRO A 514 3.87 -40.91 59.80
N SER A 515 4.42 -40.73 58.59
CA SER A 515 5.52 -41.38 57.82
C SER A 515 5.40 -42.91 57.63
N SER A 516 5.13 -43.38 56.41
CA SER A 516 5.96 -44.23 55.50
C SER A 516 4.98 -45.00 54.59
N SER A 517 5.21 -45.44 53.34
CA SER A 517 6.36 -45.81 52.50
C SER A 517 5.78 -45.99 51.06
N SER A 518 6.31 -45.40 49.98
CA SER A 518 7.25 -45.97 48.98
C SER A 518 6.84 -47.37 48.45
N THR A 519 6.86 -47.76 47.17
CA THR A 519 7.52 -47.30 45.92
C THR A 519 7.20 -48.32 44.80
N ASN A 520 7.34 -47.92 43.53
CA ASN A 520 7.75 -48.73 42.35
C ASN A 520 6.72 -49.73 41.74
N ASP A 521 6.65 -50.05 40.44
CA ASP A 521 7.38 -49.70 39.21
C ASP A 521 6.55 -50.18 37.99
N PHE A 522 6.74 -49.48 36.85
CA PHE A 522 6.80 -49.89 35.42
C PHE A 522 5.94 -51.01 34.76
N GLU A 523 5.54 -50.68 33.50
CA GLU A 523 5.30 -51.53 32.29
C GLU A 523 4.08 -52.49 32.33
N GLU A 524 3.33 -52.80 31.27
CA GLU A 524 3.48 -52.72 29.80
C GLU A 524 2.08 -52.91 29.16
N ASP A 525 2.00 -52.71 27.84
CA ASP A 525 0.86 -52.76 26.92
C ASP A 525 -0.08 -53.99 27.01
N PHE A 526 -1.39 -53.81 26.71
CA PHE A 526 -2.09 -54.55 25.63
C PHE A 526 -3.52 -54.05 25.33
N PHE A 527 -3.87 -54.09 24.05
CA PHE A 527 -5.15 -53.74 23.39
C PHE A 527 -6.34 -54.66 23.76
N GLU A 528 -7.56 -54.11 23.86
CA GLU A 528 -8.77 -54.69 23.23
C GLU A 528 -9.99 -53.74 23.20
N SER A 529 -10.59 -53.61 22.00
CA SER A 529 -12.03 -53.42 21.62
C SER A 529 -13.00 -52.62 22.54
N GLY A 530 -13.93 -51.79 22.05
CA GLY A 530 -14.45 -51.62 20.69
C GLY A 530 -15.71 -50.74 20.69
N SER A 531 -15.99 -50.21 19.50
CA SER A 531 -17.29 -49.95 18.87
C SER A 531 -18.26 -48.90 19.45
N GLY A 532 -18.63 -47.94 18.59
CA GLY A 532 -19.76 -47.03 18.77
C GLY A 532 -19.94 -46.12 17.55
N ASP A 533 -20.18 -46.70 16.37
CA ASP A 533 -20.74 -45.99 15.21
C ASP A 533 -22.20 -45.65 15.45
N ILE A 534 -22.62 -44.41 15.16
CA ILE A 534 -23.98 -44.13 14.67
C ILE A 534 -23.92 -42.97 13.64
N SER A 535 -24.01 -43.39 12.36
CA SER A 535 -24.75 -42.84 11.20
C SER A 535 -24.68 -41.36 10.85
#